data_AF-A0A7I7RK04-F1
#
_entry.id   AF-A0A7I7RK04-F1
#
_cell.length_a   1.000
_cell.length_b   1.000
_cell.length_c   1.000
_cell.angle_alpha   90.00
_cell.angle_beta   90.00
_cell.angle_gamma   90.00
#
_symmetry.space_group_name_H-M   'P 1'
#
loop_
_entity.id
_entity.type
_entity.pdbx_description
1 polymer ?
#
loop_
_entity_poly.entity_id
_entity_poly.type
_entity_poly.pdbx_seq_one_letter_code
_entity_poly.pdbx_strand_id
1 'polypeptide(L)'
;MLGVMTVIAYAYTPYIKLRGKVYAMTVQDSEPDPEHPTTENPTYTRDAGRDAAPDSYSGLLSATKMWWMIVGLMIISSGNTIAFVTGKGEWWVAAIGIAFLVFLAVTTGYGDASWGYGIARGQHIQFGIGTLITAGLFAVLYLTAYQFAKRLPSRRTQSMEYRAHPRHRRHGE
;
A
#
# COMPACT_ATOMS: atom_id res chain seq x y z
N MET A 1 -19.97 -4.25 18.92
CA MET A 1 -19.24 -3.05 19.39
C MET A 1 -17.88 -3.36 20.01
N LEU A 2 -17.70 -4.46 20.75
CA LEU A 2 -16.39 -4.87 21.30
C LEU A 2 -15.29 -5.04 20.24
N GLY A 3 -15.58 -5.63 19.07
CA GLY A 3 -14.57 -5.81 18.01
C GLY A 3 -14.03 -4.50 17.42
N VAL A 4 -14.86 -3.45 17.33
CA VAL A 4 -14.41 -2.11 16.89
C VAL A 4 -13.51 -1.49 17.95
N MET A 5 -13.86 -1.65 19.24
CA MET A 5 -13.02 -1.15 20.33
C MET A 5 -11.70 -1.92 20.48
N THR A 6 -11.67 -3.22 20.20
CA THR A 6 -10.42 -4.00 20.17
C THR A 6 -9.53 -3.58 19.00
N VAL A 7 -10.10 -3.29 17.83
CA VAL A 7 -9.37 -2.77 16.66
C VAL A 7 -8.84 -1.36 16.93
N ILE A 8 -9.64 -0.49 17.56
CA ILE A 8 -9.22 0.85 17.98
C ILE A 8 -8.13 0.76 19.06
N ALA A 9 -8.30 -0.09 20.07
CA ALA A 9 -7.32 -0.27 21.15
C ALA A 9 -6.00 -0.86 20.63
N TYR A 10 -6.06 -1.80 19.67
CA TYR A 10 -4.86 -2.30 19.00
C TYR A 10 -4.18 -1.21 18.17
N ALA A 11 -4.94 -0.35 17.50
CA ALA A 11 -4.40 0.80 16.77
C ALA A 11 -3.76 1.87 17.68
N TYR A 12 -4.11 1.88 18.97
CA TYR A 12 -3.64 2.86 19.96
C TYR A 12 -2.58 2.30 20.95
N THR A 13 -2.25 1.01 20.91
CA THR A 13 -1.28 0.44 21.87
C THR A 13 0.14 0.82 21.45
N PRO A 14 0.89 1.59 22.27
CA PRO A 14 2.03 2.34 21.79
C PRO A 14 3.34 1.61 22.14
N TYR A 15 4.21 1.51 21.12
CA TYR A 15 5.64 1.17 21.15
C TYR A 15 6.12 -0.03 22.01
N ILE A 16 6.73 -1.03 21.37
CA ILE A 16 7.59 -2.00 22.06
C ILE A 16 9.05 -1.65 21.74
N LYS A 17 9.79 -1.19 22.74
CA LYS A 17 11.25 -1.00 22.63
C LYS A 17 11.94 -2.33 22.88
N LEU A 18 12.54 -2.90 21.84
CA LEU A 18 13.43 -4.05 21.97
C LEU A 18 14.86 -3.64 21.60
N ARG A 19 15.79 -3.75 22.55
CA ARG A 19 17.24 -3.77 22.29
C ARG A 19 17.77 -2.52 21.54
N GLY A 20 17.33 -1.33 21.96
CA GLY A 20 17.79 -0.05 21.40
C GLY A 20 17.16 0.36 20.06
N LYS A 21 16.21 -0.42 19.53
CA LYS A 21 15.43 -0.05 18.33
C LYS A 21 13.99 0.25 18.70
N VAL A 22 13.52 1.41 18.26
CA VAL A 22 12.12 1.82 18.36
C VAL A 22 11.40 1.24 17.15
N TYR A 23 10.45 0.34 17.38
CA TYR A 23 9.51 -0.08 16.35
C TYR A 23 8.22 0.72 16.56
N ALA A 24 8.07 1.82 15.82
CA ALA A 24 6.86 2.64 15.81
C ALA A 24 5.99 2.30 14.59
N MET A 25 4.67 2.35 14.77
CA MET A 25 3.67 1.97 13.76
C MET A 25 3.23 3.14 12.85
N THR A 26 3.88 4.30 12.99
CA THR A 26 3.67 5.57 12.28
C THR A 26 5.01 6.17 11.89
N VAL A 27 5.10 6.66 10.65
CA VAL A 27 6.33 7.17 10.01
C VAL A 27 6.93 8.36 10.77
N GLN A 28 6.12 9.09 11.55
CA GLN A 28 6.55 10.24 12.34
C GLN A 28 7.36 9.90 13.60
N ASP A 29 7.32 8.66 14.10
CA ASP A 29 7.97 8.29 15.39
C ASP A 29 9.19 7.37 15.21
N SER A 30 9.65 7.17 13.98
CA SER A 30 10.86 6.37 13.69
C SER A 30 12.13 7.21 13.51
N GLU A 31 12.04 8.52 13.72
CA GLU A 31 13.20 9.40 13.64
C GLU A 31 14.06 9.20 14.91
N PRO A 32 15.31 8.76 14.78
CA PRO A 32 16.23 8.74 15.91
C PRO A 32 16.42 10.18 16.39
N ASP A 33 16.32 10.40 17.70
CA ASP A 33 16.68 11.66 18.34
C ASP A 33 18.08 12.08 17.83
N PRO A 34 18.26 13.27 17.23
CA PRO A 34 19.56 13.69 16.74
C PRO A 34 20.50 13.92 17.93
N GLU A 35 21.27 12.90 18.29
CA GLU A 35 22.45 13.08 19.14
C GLU A 35 23.47 13.94 18.39
N HIS A 36 23.66 15.14 18.92
CA HIS A 36 24.67 16.15 18.61
C HIS A 36 24.49 17.01 17.33
N PRO A 37 24.37 18.35 17.49
CA PRO A 37 24.47 19.27 16.38
C PRO A 37 25.95 19.50 16.07
N THR A 38 26.56 18.68 15.22
CA THR A 38 27.80 19.07 14.55
C THR A 38 27.45 19.71 13.22
N THR A 39 27.59 21.04 13.23
CA THR A 39 27.75 21.91 12.06
C THR A 39 28.66 21.27 11.01
N GLU A 40 28.27 21.46 9.74
CA GLU A 40 29.00 21.12 8.50
C GLU A 40 28.68 19.75 7.86
N ASN A 41 27.69 19.77 6.95
CA ASN A 41 27.81 19.08 5.66
C ASN A 41 26.78 19.65 4.65
N PRO A 42 27.21 20.34 3.57
CA PRO A 42 26.33 20.85 2.54
C PRO A 42 26.03 19.72 1.55
N THR A 43 25.07 18.85 1.86
CA THR A 43 24.50 17.93 0.87
C THR A 43 22.99 17.77 1.08
N TYR A 44 22.29 18.89 1.27
CA TYR A 44 20.83 18.98 1.15
C TYR A 44 20.45 19.35 -0.30
N THR A 45 20.88 18.56 -1.29
CA THR A 45 20.40 18.69 -2.69
C THR A 45 20.34 17.33 -3.38
N ARG A 46 19.63 16.37 -2.78
CA ARG A 46 19.09 15.22 -3.51
C ARG A 46 17.90 14.69 -2.71
N ASP A 47 16.73 14.62 -3.36
CA ASP A 47 15.48 13.98 -2.89
C ASP A 47 14.25 14.90 -2.70
N ALA A 48 14.17 16.03 -3.42
CA ALA A 48 12.90 16.75 -3.62
C ALA A 48 11.91 16.02 -4.58
N GLY A 49 12.10 14.72 -4.84
CA GLY A 49 11.29 13.93 -5.78
C GLY A 49 11.09 12.47 -5.38
N ARG A 50 11.40 12.12 -4.13
CA ARG A 50 11.14 10.79 -3.56
C ARG A 50 9.99 10.95 -2.58
N ASP A 51 8.84 10.33 -2.88
CA ASP A 51 7.63 10.35 -2.04
C ASP A 51 7.99 10.24 -0.57
N ALA A 52 7.47 11.15 0.26
CA ALA A 52 7.79 11.27 1.68
C ALA A 52 7.40 10.03 2.52
N ALA A 53 6.75 9.03 1.94
CA ALA A 53 6.52 7.73 2.55
C ALA A 53 6.32 6.64 1.47
N PRO A 54 7.40 6.00 0.97
CA PRO A 54 7.30 4.91 -0.02
C PRO A 54 6.44 3.74 0.48
N ASP A 55 6.31 3.61 1.81
CA ASP A 55 5.56 2.57 2.50
C ASP A 55 4.10 2.98 2.82
N SER A 56 3.55 4.02 2.19
CA SER A 56 2.16 4.45 2.43
C SER A 56 1.31 4.40 1.16
N TYR A 57 0.13 3.80 1.24
CA TYR A 57 -0.92 4.05 0.25
C TYR A 57 -1.53 5.43 0.55
N SER A 58 -1.40 6.33 -0.44
CA SER A 58 -1.93 7.71 -0.43
C SER A 58 -1.56 8.59 0.77
N GLY A 59 -0.43 8.33 1.45
CA GLY A 59 -0.01 9.10 2.63
C GLY A 59 -0.83 8.89 3.91
N LEU A 60 -1.89 8.06 3.86
CA LEU A 60 -2.86 7.87 4.94
C LEU A 60 -2.68 6.53 5.67
N LEU A 61 -2.25 5.50 4.94
CA LEU A 61 -2.25 4.12 5.43
C LEU A 61 -0.93 3.43 5.08
N SER A 62 -0.21 2.95 6.10
CA SER A 62 0.97 2.10 5.91
C SER A 62 0.61 0.87 5.05
N ALA A 63 1.49 0.50 4.13
CA ALA A 63 1.38 -0.68 3.29
C ALA A 63 1.12 -1.94 4.13
N THR A 64 1.83 -2.11 5.24
CA THR A 64 1.62 -3.23 6.17
C THR A 64 0.17 -3.30 6.68
N LYS A 65 -0.40 -2.16 7.10
CA LYS A 65 -1.78 -2.08 7.59
C LYS A 65 -2.78 -2.38 6.46
N MET A 66 -2.54 -1.82 5.28
CA MET A 66 -3.36 -2.09 4.10
C MET A 66 -3.41 -3.58 3.79
N TRP A 67 -2.25 -4.21 3.66
CA TRP A 67 -2.16 -5.62 3.29
C TRP A 67 -2.80 -6.54 4.32
N TRP A 68 -2.73 -6.24 5.61
CA TRP A 68 -3.48 -6.99 6.62
C TRP A 68 -5.00 -6.81 6.52
N MET A 69 -5.50 -5.62 6.20
CA MET A 69 -6.93 -5.42 5.94
C MET A 69 -7.39 -6.19 4.70
N ILE A 70 -6.58 -6.17 3.64
CA ILE A 70 -6.83 -6.95 2.41
C ILE A 70 -6.92 -8.45 2.76
N VAL A 71 -5.99 -8.97 3.56
CA VAL A 71 -6.04 -10.36 4.04
C VAL A 71 -7.33 -10.65 4.81
N GLY A 72 -7.74 -9.76 5.73
CA GLY A 72 -9.01 -9.92 6.45
C GLY A 72 -10.23 -9.99 5.52
N LEU A 73 -10.28 -9.13 4.49
CA LEU A 73 -11.32 -9.13 3.47
C LEU A 73 -11.31 -10.42 2.64
N MET A 74 -10.13 -10.95 2.32
CA MET A 74 -9.99 -12.24 1.63
C MET A 74 -10.54 -13.39 2.46
N ILE A 75 -10.28 -13.41 3.77
CA ILE A 75 -10.81 -14.44 4.68
C ILE A 75 -12.35 -14.41 4.67
N ILE A 76 -12.94 -13.22 4.82
CA ILE A 76 -14.40 -13.05 4.83
C ILE A 76 -15.00 -13.50 3.49
N SER A 77 -14.45 -13.02 2.37
CA SER A 77 -14.96 -13.35 1.05
C SER A 77 -14.80 -14.85 0.72
N SER A 78 -13.69 -15.46 1.11
CA SER A 78 -13.47 -16.90 0.91
C SER A 78 -14.42 -17.72 1.79
N GLY A 79 -14.66 -17.30 3.02
CA GLY A 79 -15.67 -17.89 3.90
C GLY A 79 -17.07 -17.84 3.29
N ASN A 80 -17.48 -16.69 2.76
CA ASN A 80 -18.77 -16.54 2.07
C ASN A 80 -18.88 -17.43 0.82
N THR A 81 -17.77 -17.57 0.08
CA THR A 81 -17.70 -18.43 -1.10
C THR A 81 -17.84 -19.90 -0.71
N ILE A 82 -17.16 -20.35 0.35
CA ILE A 82 -17.27 -21.72 0.88
C ILE A 82 -18.69 -21.98 1.40
N ALA A 83 -19.29 -21.02 2.11
CA ALA A 83 -20.67 -21.13 2.59
C ALA A 83 -21.65 -21.32 1.43
N PHE A 84 -21.51 -20.54 0.35
CA PHE A 84 -22.31 -20.70 -0.86
C PHE A 84 -22.11 -22.08 -1.51
N VAL A 85 -20.87 -22.50 -1.75
CA VAL A 85 -20.56 -23.79 -2.41
C VAL A 85 -21.04 -24.99 -1.58
N THR A 86 -21.10 -24.86 -0.25
CA THR A 86 -21.63 -25.89 0.65
C THR A 86 -23.15 -25.81 0.88
N GLY A 87 -23.84 -24.91 0.16
CA GLY A 87 -25.31 -24.74 0.24
C GLY A 87 -25.80 -24.05 1.51
N LYS A 88 -24.90 -23.47 2.31
CA LYS A 88 -25.21 -22.77 3.57
C LYS A 88 -25.30 -21.25 3.41
N GLY A 89 -24.95 -20.73 2.25
CA GLY A 89 -24.82 -19.29 1.99
C GLY A 89 -25.52 -18.87 0.72
N GLU A 90 -25.86 -17.58 0.69
CA GLU A 90 -26.51 -16.94 -0.45
C GLU A 90 -25.52 -16.68 -1.60
N TRP A 91 -25.91 -17.03 -2.83
CA TRP A 91 -25.06 -16.88 -4.02
C TRP A 91 -24.65 -15.43 -4.28
N TRP A 92 -25.55 -14.48 -4.02
CA TRP A 92 -25.30 -13.06 -4.27
C TRP A 92 -24.25 -12.48 -3.32
N VAL A 93 -24.15 -12.98 -2.08
CA VAL A 93 -23.12 -12.57 -1.11
C VAL A 93 -21.75 -13.03 -1.57
N ALA A 94 -21.64 -14.28 -2.03
CA ALA A 94 -20.41 -14.80 -2.60
C ALA A 94 -20.01 -14.03 -3.87
N ALA A 95 -20.97 -13.73 -4.75
CA ALA A 95 -20.73 -12.98 -5.98
C ALA A 95 -20.19 -11.57 -5.71
N ILE A 96 -20.78 -10.83 -4.76
CA ILE A 96 -20.29 -9.49 -4.37
C ILE A 96 -18.88 -9.58 -3.79
N GLY A 97 -18.62 -10.54 -2.90
CA GLY A 97 -17.29 -10.74 -2.31
C GLY A 97 -16.22 -11.01 -3.36
N ILE A 98 -16.49 -11.93 -4.29
CA ILE A 98 -15.58 -12.27 -5.38
C ILE A 98 -15.35 -11.05 -6.28
N ALA A 99 -16.41 -10.36 -6.70
CA ALA A 99 -16.28 -9.16 -7.54
C ALA A 99 -15.43 -8.07 -6.87
N PHE A 100 -15.63 -7.87 -5.56
CA PHE A 100 -14.84 -6.92 -4.79
C PHE A 100 -13.37 -7.33 -4.67
N LEU A 101 -13.07 -8.63 -4.47
CA LEU A 101 -11.69 -9.12 -4.48
C LEU A 101 -11.01 -8.97 -5.83
N VAL A 102 -11.73 -9.22 -6.93
CA VAL A 102 -11.22 -9.00 -8.29
C VAL A 102 -10.88 -7.52 -8.49
N PHE A 103 -11.80 -6.62 -8.12
CA PHE A 103 -11.58 -5.18 -8.17
C PHE A 103 -10.34 -4.76 -7.37
N LEU A 104 -10.20 -5.27 -6.15
CA LEU A 104 -9.08 -4.97 -5.27
C LEU A 104 -7.75 -5.51 -5.84
N ALA A 105 -7.74 -6.73 -6.39
CA ALA A 105 -6.54 -7.31 -7.01
C ALA A 105 -6.04 -6.45 -8.17
N VAL A 106 -6.96 -6.08 -9.07
CA VAL A 106 -6.64 -5.29 -10.27
C VAL A 106 -6.18 -3.89 -9.90
N THR A 107 -6.93 -3.18 -9.04
CA THR A 107 -6.61 -1.80 -8.69
C THR A 107 -5.30 -1.69 -7.91
N THR A 108 -5.04 -2.61 -6.97
CA THR A 108 -3.81 -2.61 -6.18
C THR A 108 -2.60 -3.00 -7.04
N GLY A 109 -2.72 -4.03 -7.88
CA GLY A 109 -1.66 -4.45 -8.79
C GLY A 109 -1.32 -3.39 -9.84
N TYR A 110 -2.35 -2.81 -10.45
CA TYR A 110 -2.18 -1.69 -11.39
C TYR A 110 -1.59 -0.47 -10.70
N GLY A 111 -2.08 -0.11 -9.51
CA GLY A 111 -1.61 1.03 -8.72
C GLY A 111 -0.14 0.91 -8.34
N ASP A 112 0.27 -0.24 -7.82
CA ASP A 112 1.67 -0.48 -7.44
C ASP A 112 2.61 -0.35 -8.65
N ALA A 113 2.26 -0.98 -9.78
CA ALA A 113 3.08 -0.93 -10.99
C ALA A 113 3.09 0.45 -11.67
N SER A 114 1.94 1.15 -11.73
CA SER A 114 1.83 2.45 -12.40
C SER A 114 2.62 3.55 -11.70
N TRP A 115 2.80 3.43 -10.38
CA TRP A 115 3.63 4.33 -9.57
C TRP A 115 5.08 3.86 -9.42
N GLY A 116 5.43 2.71 -10.04
CA GLY A 116 6.78 2.17 -10.04
C GLY A 116 7.19 1.47 -8.74
N TYR A 117 6.24 1.16 -7.86
CA TYR A 117 6.50 0.39 -6.65
C TYR A 117 6.70 -1.10 -6.97
N GLY A 118 7.44 -1.79 -6.10
CA GLY A 118 7.62 -3.24 -6.17
C GLY A 118 6.31 -4.01 -5.93
N ILE A 119 6.31 -5.31 -6.23
CA ILE A 119 5.18 -6.21 -5.97
C ILE A 119 4.79 -6.12 -4.48
N ALA A 120 3.51 -5.85 -4.22
CA ALA A 120 2.94 -5.65 -2.90
C ALA A 120 3.68 -4.63 -2.02
N ARG A 121 4.45 -3.71 -2.63
CA ARG A 121 5.34 -2.77 -1.94
C ARG A 121 6.22 -3.44 -0.88
N GLY A 122 6.69 -4.66 -1.16
CA GLY A 122 7.53 -5.46 -0.25
C GLY A 122 6.79 -6.31 0.79
N GLN A 123 5.45 -6.25 0.86
CA GLN A 123 4.63 -7.03 1.79
C GLN A 123 4.38 -8.48 1.29
N HIS A 124 5.47 -9.21 1.06
CA HIS A 124 5.42 -10.55 0.43
C HIS A 124 4.78 -11.62 1.32
N ILE A 125 4.90 -11.51 2.64
CA ILE A 125 4.30 -12.47 3.58
C ILE A 125 2.77 -12.38 3.51
N GLN A 126 2.22 -11.17 3.59
CA GLN A 126 0.78 -10.95 3.50
C GLN A 126 0.24 -11.30 2.12
N PHE A 127 0.98 -10.95 1.06
CA PHE A 127 0.64 -11.37 -0.30
C PHE A 127 0.60 -12.90 -0.45
N GLY A 128 1.58 -13.61 0.12
CA GLY A 128 1.62 -15.07 0.15
C GLY A 128 0.44 -15.68 0.91
N ILE A 129 0.11 -15.14 2.08
CA ILE A 129 -1.07 -15.55 2.87
C ILE A 129 -2.36 -15.35 2.05
N GLY A 130 -2.53 -14.19 1.42
CA GLY A 130 -3.69 -13.89 0.58
C GLY A 130 -3.78 -14.80 -0.66
N THR A 131 -2.63 -15.16 -1.23
CA THR A 131 -2.52 -16.14 -2.31
C THR A 131 -3.06 -17.50 -1.87
N LEU A 132 -2.69 -17.97 -0.68
CA LEU A 132 -3.18 -19.25 -0.15
C LEU A 132 -4.70 -19.21 0.13
N ILE A 133 -5.18 -18.14 0.77
CA ILE A 133 -6.61 -17.98 1.12
C ILE A 133 -7.49 -18.02 -0.14
N THR A 134 -7.05 -17.39 -1.22
CA THR A 134 -7.82 -17.25 -2.46
C THR A 134 -7.48 -18.32 -3.50
N ALA A 135 -6.77 -19.39 -3.11
CA ALA A 135 -6.28 -20.45 -3.99
C ALA A 135 -5.54 -19.91 -5.24
N GLY A 136 -4.79 -18.82 -5.07
CA GLY A 136 -3.97 -18.19 -6.10
C GLY A 136 -4.70 -17.21 -7.02
N LEU A 137 -6.04 -17.17 -7.01
CA LEU A 137 -6.81 -16.33 -7.94
C LEU A 137 -6.47 -14.84 -7.79
N PHE A 138 -6.39 -14.35 -6.55
CA PHE A 138 -6.03 -12.96 -6.31
C PHE A 138 -4.64 -12.63 -6.84
N ALA A 139 -3.67 -13.52 -6.61
CA ALA A 139 -2.30 -13.31 -7.04
C ALA A 139 -2.17 -13.28 -8.56
N VAL A 140 -2.87 -14.18 -9.27
CA VAL A 140 -2.89 -14.20 -10.75
C VAL A 140 -3.44 -12.88 -11.29
N LEU A 141 -4.57 -12.41 -10.76
CA LEU A 141 -5.20 -11.16 -11.19
C LEU A 141 -4.32 -9.95 -10.88
N TYR A 142 -3.79 -9.88 -9.65
CA TYR A 142 -2.88 -8.83 -9.21
C TYR A 142 -1.64 -8.76 -10.12
N LEU A 143 -0.97 -9.89 -10.34
CA LEU A 143 0.26 -9.95 -11.15
C LEU A 143 -0.01 -9.64 -12.62
N THR A 144 -1.16 -10.08 -13.16
CA THR A 144 -1.56 -9.75 -14.53
C THR A 144 -1.75 -8.24 -14.68
N ALA A 145 -2.48 -7.61 -13.75
CA ALA A 145 -2.68 -6.16 -13.74
C ALA A 145 -1.36 -5.40 -13.55
N TYR A 146 -0.50 -5.88 -12.64
CA TYR A 146 0.82 -5.33 -12.38
C TYR A 146 1.72 -5.36 -13.62
N GLN A 147 1.78 -6.50 -14.31
CA GLN A 147 2.57 -6.64 -15.55
C GLN A 147 2.01 -5.78 -16.68
N PHE A 148 0.69 -5.65 -16.78
CA PHE A 148 0.05 -4.80 -17.78
C PHE A 148 0.39 -3.31 -17.54
N ALA A 149 0.24 -2.83 -16.31
CA ALA A 149 0.60 -1.48 -15.92
C ALA A 149 2.10 -1.18 -16.09
N LYS A 150 2.98 -2.16 -15.83
CA LYS A 150 4.42 -2.01 -16.06
C LYS A 150 4.77 -1.83 -17.55
N ARG A 151 3.98 -2.42 -18.45
CA ARG A 151 4.15 -2.29 -19.91
C ARG A 151 3.58 -0.99 -20.47
N LEU A 152 2.64 -0.34 -19.77
CA LEU A 152 2.11 0.98 -20.10
C LEU A 152 2.54 2.00 -19.05
N PRO A 153 3.78 2.53 -19.11
CA PRO A 153 4.25 3.50 -18.12
C PRO A 153 3.39 4.76 -18.17
N SER A 154 2.51 4.93 -17.18
CA SER A 154 1.70 6.13 -16.93
C SER A 154 2.53 7.32 -16.42
N ARG A 155 3.86 7.26 -16.54
CA ARG A 155 4.82 8.31 -16.16
C ARG A 155 4.82 9.51 -17.12
N ARG A 156 3.84 9.62 -18.02
CA ARG A 156 3.83 10.63 -19.09
C ARG A 156 2.96 11.87 -18.84
N THR A 157 2.28 12.02 -17.70
CA THR A 157 1.30 13.13 -17.58
C THR A 157 1.19 13.84 -16.23
N GLN A 158 2.03 13.52 -15.23
CA GLN A 158 1.91 14.15 -13.89
C GLN A 158 3.18 14.79 -13.32
N SER A 159 4.19 15.06 -14.14
CA SER A 159 5.09 16.18 -13.85
C SER A 159 4.36 17.50 -14.18
N MET A 160 3.33 17.85 -13.40
CA MET A 160 2.77 19.21 -13.43
C MET A 160 3.86 20.24 -13.09
N GLU A 161 4.89 19.84 -12.34
CA GLU A 161 6.10 20.63 -12.08
C GLU A 161 6.89 20.98 -13.36
N TYR A 162 6.86 20.15 -14.41
CA TYR A 162 7.52 20.48 -15.68
C TYR A 162 6.76 21.53 -16.50
N ARG A 163 5.42 21.58 -16.37
CA ARG A 163 4.59 22.64 -16.99
C ARG A 163 4.55 23.93 -16.18
N ALA A 164 4.96 23.90 -14.91
CA ALA A 164 4.95 25.06 -14.02
C ALA A 164 6.22 25.93 -14.13
N HIS A 165 7.25 25.53 -14.88
CA HIS A 165 8.46 26.34 -15.04
C HIS A 165 8.28 27.48 -16.07
N PRO A 166 8.27 28.77 -15.67
CA PRO A 166 8.10 29.90 -16.59
C PRO A 166 9.45 30.41 -17.15
N ARG A 167 10.51 29.59 -17.13
CA ARG A 167 11.90 30.07 -17.40
C ARG A 167 12.26 30.30 -18.87
N HIS A 168 11.32 30.15 -19.81
CA HIS A 168 11.58 30.37 -21.24
C HIS A 168 10.72 31.46 -21.88
N ARG A 169 10.18 32.43 -21.11
CA ARG A 169 9.30 33.46 -21.67
C ARG A 169 9.84 34.88 -21.76
N ARG A 170 11.13 35.15 -21.52
CA ARG A 170 11.69 36.50 -21.75
C ARG A 170 13.14 36.46 -22.25
N HIS A 171 13.28 36.31 -23.56
CA HIS A 171 14.31 36.98 -24.34
C HIS A 171 13.67 37.33 -25.68
N GLY A 172 13.35 38.61 -25.86
CA GLY A 172 12.64 39.11 -27.04
C GLY A 172 11.90 40.38 -26.70
N GLU A 173 12.66 41.44 -26.46
CA GLU A 173 12.39 42.86 -26.81
C GLU A 173 13.57 43.71 -26.35
#